data_AF-A0A0C3MCL9-F1
#
_entry.id   AF-A0A0C3MCL9-F1
#
_cell.length_a   1.000
_cell.length_b   1.000
_cell.length_c   1.000
_cell.angle_alpha   90.00
_cell.angle_beta   90.00
_cell.angle_gamma   90.00
#
_symmetry.space_group_name_H-M   'P 1'
#
loop_
_entity.id
_entity.type
_entity.pdbx_description
1 polymer ?
#
loop_
_entity_poly.entity_id
_entity_poly.type
_entity_poly.pdbx_seq_one_letter_code
_entity_poly.pdbx_strand_id
1 'polypeptide(L)'
;MIVPKNKKTNIGDSEHPGGMTTYCSKPTSSLQGKFASNFWKKVTLKKAKGKNGKDYVQRTGCINVTTNDRLNPSDGGGQYDSNGGAGGKGNPQGSKCEGYASYVELIEPDVKRACIRCCQDKADCPTNKDTQGCPVVIPGTYTG
;
A
#
# COMPACT_ATOMS: atom_id res chain seq x y z
N MET A 1 0.49 2.12 -5.89
CA MET A 1 1.03 1.58 -4.63
C MET A 1 2.37 2.23 -4.40
N ILE A 2 2.73 2.42 -3.14
CA ILE A 2 4.03 2.95 -2.75
C ILE A 2 4.96 1.77 -2.45
N VAL A 3 6.19 1.84 -2.91
CA VAL A 3 7.25 0.86 -2.59
C VAL A 3 8.54 1.61 -2.26
N PRO A 4 9.56 0.93 -1.71
CA PRO A 4 10.87 1.54 -1.55
C PRO A 4 11.45 2.02 -2.89
N LYS A 5 12.17 3.13 -2.86
CA LYS A 5 12.87 3.68 -4.03
C LYS A 5 14.14 2.88 -4.34
N ASN A 6 14.82 2.41 -3.31
CA ASN A 6 16.07 1.67 -3.43
C ASN A 6 15.83 0.16 -3.50
N LYS A 7 16.82 -0.59 -4.01
CA LYS A 7 16.70 -2.04 -4.17
C LYS A 7 16.72 -2.74 -2.82
N LYS A 8 15.96 -3.83 -2.70
CA LYS A 8 15.92 -4.72 -1.52
C LYS A 8 15.91 -3.97 -0.19
N THR A 9 15.08 -2.94 -0.09
CA THR A 9 14.97 -2.10 1.12
C THR A 9 13.76 -2.56 1.93
N ASN A 10 13.88 -2.55 3.26
CA ASN A 10 12.73 -2.82 4.12
C ASN A 10 11.73 -1.66 4.00
N ILE A 11 10.44 -1.97 4.12
CA ILE A 11 9.37 -0.98 4.04
C ILE A 11 9.61 0.13 5.07
N GLY A 12 9.85 -0.22 6.34
CA GLY A 12 10.15 0.75 7.41
C GLY A 12 11.42 1.57 7.19
N ASP A 13 12.47 1.00 6.58
CA ASP A 13 13.72 1.74 6.31
C ASP A 13 13.53 2.79 5.20
N SER A 14 12.53 2.62 4.35
CA SER A 14 12.24 3.54 3.24
C SER A 14 11.43 4.77 3.67
N GLU A 15 10.90 4.79 4.89
CA GLU A 15 9.92 5.74 5.43
C GLU A 15 10.49 7.14 5.75
N HIS A 16 11.36 7.67 4.89
CA HIS A 16 11.93 9.00 4.98
C HIS A 16 11.77 9.77 3.66
N PRO A 17 11.84 11.12 3.66
CA PRO A 17 11.78 11.90 2.44
C PRO A 17 12.75 11.37 1.36
N GLY A 18 12.20 11.06 0.18
CA GLY A 18 12.96 10.52 -0.95
C GLY A 18 13.27 9.02 -0.92
N GLY A 19 12.90 8.28 0.15
CA GLY A 19 13.14 6.83 0.29
C GLY A 19 12.10 5.94 -0.41
N MET A 20 10.99 6.51 -0.87
CA MET A 20 9.85 5.80 -1.46
C MET A 20 9.58 6.24 -2.90
N THR A 21 8.84 5.42 -3.64
CA THR A 21 8.40 5.71 -5.01
C THR A 21 7.07 5.05 -5.33
N THR A 22 6.34 5.59 -6.31
CA THR A 22 5.04 5.07 -6.74
C THR A 22 5.22 4.03 -7.84
N TYR A 23 4.58 2.87 -7.69
CA TYR A 23 4.45 1.86 -8.73
C TYR A 23 2.98 1.65 -9.12
N CYS A 24 2.77 1.49 -10.43
CA CYS A 24 1.46 1.35 -11.06
C CYS A 24 1.46 0.17 -12.05
N SER A 25 0.33 -0.52 -12.22
CA SER A 25 0.18 -1.48 -13.32
C SER A 25 0.13 -0.78 -14.69
N LYS A 26 -0.37 0.46 -14.69
CA LYS A 26 -0.43 1.37 -15.85
C LYS A 26 0.07 2.75 -15.41
N PRO A 27 1.38 3.02 -15.49
CA PRO A 27 1.94 4.33 -15.15
C PRO A 27 1.36 5.44 -16.03
N THR A 28 1.10 6.61 -15.43
CA THR A 28 0.65 7.83 -16.13
C THR A 28 1.73 8.91 -16.17
N SER A 29 2.87 8.67 -15.52
CA SER A 29 4.02 9.57 -15.46
C SER A 29 5.31 8.75 -15.54
N SER A 30 6.37 9.34 -16.11
CA SER A 30 7.73 8.76 -16.13
C SER A 30 8.34 8.63 -14.73
N LEU A 31 7.79 9.32 -13.74
CA LEU A 31 8.21 9.23 -12.34
C LEU A 31 7.68 7.97 -11.64
N GLN A 32 6.73 7.26 -12.26
CA GLN A 32 6.12 6.06 -11.70
C GLN A 32 6.79 4.80 -12.24
N GLY A 33 7.12 3.87 -11.35
CA GLY A 33 7.50 2.52 -11.71
C GLY A 33 6.34 1.71 -12.26
N LYS A 34 6.65 0.68 -13.06
CA LYS A 34 5.66 -0.26 -13.57
C LYS A 34 5.77 -1.58 -12.83
N PHE A 35 4.67 -2.06 -12.26
CA PHE A 35 4.63 -3.44 -11.76
C PHE A 35 4.68 -4.44 -12.92
N ALA A 36 5.37 -5.55 -12.71
CA ALA A 36 5.25 -6.71 -13.59
C ALA A 36 3.78 -7.15 -13.68
N SER A 37 3.37 -7.72 -14.82
CA SER A 37 1.98 -8.17 -15.03
C SER A 37 1.55 -9.23 -14.02
N ASN A 38 2.50 -10.04 -13.53
CA ASN A 38 2.31 -11.07 -12.53
C ASN A 38 2.72 -10.63 -11.10
N PHE A 39 2.86 -9.33 -10.85
CA PHE A 39 3.13 -8.81 -9.50
C PHE A 39 2.02 -9.22 -8.53
N TRP A 40 0.75 -9.03 -8.90
CA TRP A 40 -0.34 -9.62 -8.15
C TRP A 40 -0.53 -11.06 -8.59
N LYS A 41 -0.25 -12.03 -7.71
CA LYS A 41 -0.57 -13.44 -7.96
C LYS A 41 -2.07 -13.67 -7.90
N LYS A 42 -2.70 -13.09 -6.89
CA LYS A 42 -4.16 -13.04 -6.70
C LYS A 42 -4.49 -11.71 -6.06
N VAL A 43 -5.53 -11.06 -6.54
CA VAL A 43 -5.98 -9.78 -6.01
C VAL A 43 -7.48 -9.66 -6.10
N THR A 44 -8.11 -9.26 -5.00
CA THR A 44 -9.53 -8.94 -4.94
C THR A 44 -9.68 -7.43 -4.92
N LEU A 45 -10.43 -6.89 -5.88
CA LEU A 45 -10.89 -5.50 -5.86
C LEU A 45 -12.28 -5.46 -5.22
N LYS A 46 -12.45 -4.63 -4.18
CA LYS A 46 -13.76 -4.39 -3.55
C LYS A 46 -14.05 -2.90 -3.53
N LYS A 47 -15.26 -2.52 -3.92
CA LYS A 47 -15.83 -1.18 -3.75
C LYS A 47 -17.03 -1.30 -2.82
N ALA A 48 -17.12 -0.45 -1.80
CA ALA A 48 -18.21 -0.51 -0.83
C ALA A 48 -18.35 0.81 -0.08
N LYS A 49 -19.39 0.88 0.76
CA LYS A 49 -19.65 1.99 1.68
C LYS A 49 -19.02 1.67 3.04
N GLY A 50 -18.33 2.64 3.62
CA GLY A 50 -17.77 2.57 4.96
C GLY A 50 -18.77 2.92 6.05
N LYS A 51 -18.29 3.07 7.28
CA LYS A 51 -19.15 3.21 8.47
C LYS A 51 -20.08 4.43 8.42
N ASN A 52 -19.63 5.50 7.77
CA ASN A 52 -20.37 6.75 7.62
C ASN A 52 -21.07 6.87 6.24
N GLY A 53 -21.26 5.75 5.54
CA GLY A 53 -21.92 5.73 4.22
C GLY A 53 -21.10 6.39 3.10
N LYS A 54 -19.79 6.60 3.32
CA LYS A 54 -18.86 7.16 2.33
C LYS A 54 -18.18 6.03 1.55
N ASP A 55 -17.83 6.29 0.29
CA ASP A 55 -17.23 5.27 -0.56
C ASP A 55 -15.79 4.95 -0.15
N TYR A 56 -15.44 3.67 -0.25
CA TYR A 56 -14.06 3.21 -0.27
C TYR A 56 -13.86 2.18 -1.39
N VAL A 57 -12.61 2.08 -1.84
CA VAL A 57 -12.13 1.00 -2.69
C VAL A 57 -10.92 0.35 -2.03
N GLN A 58 -10.82 -0.97 -2.13
CA GLN A 58 -9.65 -1.69 -1.64
C GLN A 58 -9.18 -2.75 -2.63
N ARG A 59 -7.89 -3.02 -2.60
CA ARG A 59 -7.25 -4.19 -3.21
C ARG A 59 -6.56 -4.98 -2.12
N THR A 60 -6.80 -6.28 -2.06
CA THR A 60 -6.20 -7.20 -1.09
C THR A 60 -5.74 -8.44 -1.81
N GLY A 61 -4.57 -8.99 -1.46
CA GLY A 61 -4.17 -10.26 -2.04
C GLY A 61 -2.71 -10.64 -1.86
N CYS A 62 -2.27 -11.59 -2.67
CA CYS A 62 -0.92 -12.14 -2.67
C CYS A 62 -0.08 -11.52 -3.79
N ILE A 63 1.17 -11.22 -3.48
CA ILE A 63 2.13 -10.61 -4.40
C ILE A 63 3.26 -11.57 -4.79
N ASN A 64 3.89 -11.31 -5.92
CA ASN A 64 5.11 -11.95 -6.36
C ASN A 64 6.29 -11.02 -6.07
N VAL A 65 6.83 -11.11 -4.86
CA VAL A 65 7.87 -10.20 -4.36
C VAL A 65 9.08 -10.14 -5.29
N THR A 66 9.48 -11.27 -5.89
CA THR A 66 10.65 -11.35 -6.77
C THR A 66 10.50 -10.58 -8.09
N THR A 67 9.29 -10.11 -8.41
CA THR A 67 9.02 -9.30 -9.61
C THR A 67 9.23 -7.80 -9.38
N ASN A 68 9.53 -7.39 -8.15
CA ASN A 68 9.88 -6.03 -7.80
C ASN A 68 11.21 -6.02 -7.02
N ASP A 69 12.29 -5.55 -7.67
CA ASP A 69 13.65 -5.56 -7.10
C ASP A 69 13.85 -4.59 -5.94
N ARG A 70 12.84 -3.77 -5.63
CA ARG A 70 12.83 -2.84 -4.49
C ARG A 70 12.45 -3.50 -3.18
N LEU A 71 11.60 -4.52 -3.25
CA LEU A 71 11.13 -5.23 -2.08
C LEU A 71 12.22 -6.17 -1.56
N ASN A 72 12.48 -6.13 -0.26
CA ASN A 72 13.27 -7.15 0.41
C ASN A 72 12.37 -8.36 0.73
N PRO A 73 12.60 -9.56 0.16
CA PRO A 73 11.75 -10.73 0.43
C PRO A 73 11.75 -11.25 1.86
N SER A 74 12.72 -10.84 2.69
CA SER A 74 12.81 -11.23 4.10
C SER A 74 12.23 -10.18 5.05
N ASP A 75 11.68 -9.09 4.52
CA ASP A 75 11.10 -8.03 5.33
C ASP A 75 9.69 -8.40 5.82
N GLY A 76 9.43 -8.20 7.11
CA GLY A 76 8.11 -8.40 7.74
C GLY A 76 7.07 -7.39 7.29
N GLY A 77 7.51 -6.28 6.69
CA GLY A 77 6.65 -5.31 6.04
C GLY A 77 6.51 -4.00 6.79
N GLY A 78 5.54 -3.20 6.34
CA GLY A 78 5.24 -1.90 6.93
C GLY A 78 4.05 -1.24 6.26
N GLN A 79 3.75 -0.02 6.70
CA GLN A 79 2.61 0.76 6.26
C GLN A 79 3.06 2.01 5.49
N TYR A 80 2.33 2.35 4.44
CA TYR A 80 2.34 3.66 3.81
C TYR A 80 0.93 4.23 3.83
N ASP A 81 0.78 5.52 4.09
CA ASP A 81 -0.53 6.12 4.19
C ASP A 81 -0.49 7.64 3.98
N SER A 82 -1.66 8.25 3.76
CA SER A 82 -1.78 9.68 3.46
C SER A 82 -1.78 10.62 4.68
N ASN A 83 -1.91 10.09 5.90
CA ASN A 83 -2.09 10.87 7.13
C ASN A 83 -1.08 10.54 8.24
N GLY A 84 -0.16 9.61 8.03
CA GLY A 84 0.90 9.20 8.95
C GLY A 84 2.15 10.06 8.83
N GLY A 85 3.25 9.59 9.41
CA GLY A 85 4.53 10.29 9.40
C GLY A 85 4.58 11.58 10.22
N ALA A 86 5.75 12.22 10.24
CA ALA A 86 5.99 13.45 11.00
C ALA A 86 5.04 14.58 10.56
N GLY A 87 4.19 15.05 11.49
CA GLY A 87 3.21 16.11 11.25
C GLY A 87 1.96 15.67 10.48
N GLY A 88 1.70 14.36 10.35
CA GLY A 88 0.47 13.82 9.74
C GLY A 88 0.34 14.07 8.24
N LYS A 89 1.48 14.21 7.54
CA LYS A 89 1.55 14.57 6.11
C LYS A 89 1.59 13.37 5.17
N GLY A 90 1.45 12.17 5.72
CA GLY A 90 1.60 10.91 5.01
C GLY A 90 3.05 10.53 4.79
N ASN A 91 3.24 9.26 4.47
CA ASN A 91 4.53 8.71 4.09
C ASN A 91 4.35 7.83 2.85
N PRO A 92 4.70 8.33 1.64
CA PRO A 92 5.45 9.56 1.33
C PRO A 92 4.59 10.83 1.49
N GLN A 93 5.22 11.95 1.83
CA GLN A 93 4.52 13.23 1.96
C GLN A 93 3.81 13.63 0.67
N GLY A 94 2.53 14.01 0.78
CA GLY A 94 1.72 14.45 -0.36
C GLY A 94 1.28 13.32 -1.31
N SER A 95 1.56 12.06 -0.97
CA SER A 95 0.98 10.92 -1.68
C SER A 95 -0.54 10.89 -1.49
N LYS A 96 -1.25 10.50 -2.55
CA LYS A 96 -2.71 10.43 -2.55
C LYS A 96 -3.20 9.26 -3.37
N CYS A 97 -4.36 8.73 -3.00
CA CYS A 97 -5.15 7.90 -3.90
C CYS A 97 -6.11 8.81 -4.67
N GLU A 98 -5.96 8.86 -5.99
CA GLU A 98 -6.70 9.79 -6.83
C GLU A 98 -8.22 9.63 -6.66
N GLY A 99 -8.91 10.75 -6.43
CA GLY A 99 -10.34 10.78 -6.19
C GLY A 99 -10.78 10.40 -4.78
N TYR A 100 -9.86 10.12 -3.84
CA TYR A 100 -10.16 9.79 -2.45
C TYR A 100 -9.45 10.74 -1.48
N ALA A 101 -10.02 10.93 -0.30
CA ALA A 101 -9.50 11.82 0.73
C ALA A 101 -8.32 11.22 1.52
N SER A 102 -8.22 9.88 1.56
CA SER A 102 -7.19 9.17 2.30
C SER A 102 -6.88 7.81 1.70
N TYR A 103 -5.69 7.27 1.98
CA TYR A 103 -5.40 5.87 1.78
C TYR A 103 -4.57 5.28 2.93
N VAL A 104 -4.63 3.96 3.05
CA VAL A 104 -3.69 3.14 3.82
C VAL A 104 -3.26 1.95 2.96
N GLU A 105 -1.98 1.65 2.97
CA GLU A 105 -1.34 0.60 2.21
C GLU A 105 -0.38 -0.17 3.11
N LEU A 106 -0.42 -1.50 3.05
CA LEU A 106 0.57 -2.35 3.70
C LEU A 106 1.17 -3.30 2.67
N ILE A 107 2.47 -3.53 2.81
CA ILE A 107 3.21 -4.54 2.06
C ILE A 107 3.93 -5.40 3.08
N GLU A 108 3.73 -6.73 3.00
CA GLU A 108 4.34 -7.74 3.87
C GLU A 108 5.08 -8.76 2.99
N PRO A 109 6.34 -8.45 2.61
CA PRO A 109 7.11 -9.26 1.65
C PRO A 109 7.35 -10.71 2.09
N ASP A 110 7.69 -10.95 3.35
CA ASP A 110 8.00 -12.28 3.91
C ASP A 110 6.86 -13.29 3.73
N VAL A 111 5.62 -12.84 3.95
CA VAL A 111 4.38 -13.59 3.77
C VAL A 111 3.71 -13.33 2.43
N LYS A 112 4.38 -12.61 1.52
CA LYS A 112 3.98 -12.39 0.12
C LYS A 112 2.59 -11.78 -0.02
N ARG A 113 2.28 -10.79 0.81
CA ARG A 113 0.97 -10.16 0.89
C ARG A 113 1.06 -8.65 0.72
N ALA A 114 0.03 -8.07 0.13
CA ALA A 114 -0.14 -6.61 0.14
C ALA A 114 -1.61 -6.24 0.12
N CYS A 115 -1.90 -5.03 0.59
CA CYS A 115 -3.22 -4.45 0.60
C CYS A 115 -3.15 -2.93 0.49
N ILE A 116 -4.16 -2.34 -0.15
CA ILE A 116 -4.34 -0.90 -0.23
C ILE A 116 -5.83 -0.60 -0.15
N ARG A 117 -6.22 0.39 0.64
CA ARG A 117 -7.58 0.94 0.68
C ARG A 117 -7.51 2.45 0.49
N CYS A 118 -8.37 2.97 -0.37
CA CYS A 118 -8.61 4.39 -0.55
C CYS A 118 -10.02 4.73 -0.04
N CYS A 119 -10.13 5.78 0.76
CA CYS A 119 -11.35 6.14 1.47
C CYS A 119 -11.74 7.59 1.24
N GLN A 120 -13.04 7.84 1.06
CA GLN A 120 -13.60 9.19 1.12
C GLN A 120 -13.66 9.71 2.55
N ASP A 121 -13.84 8.81 3.51
CA ASP A 121 -13.77 9.12 4.94
C ASP A 121 -12.47 8.57 5.52
N LYS A 122 -11.67 9.44 6.15
CA LYS A 122 -10.43 9.06 6.83
C LYS A 122 -10.66 7.96 7.86
N ALA A 123 -11.84 7.93 8.45
CA ALA A 123 -12.20 7.00 9.50
C ALA A 123 -12.41 5.54 9.01
N ASP A 124 -12.43 5.32 7.69
CA ASP A 124 -12.45 4.00 7.04
C ASP A 124 -11.04 3.50 6.60
N CYS A 125 -10.02 4.36 6.73
CA CYS A 125 -8.61 4.12 6.41
C CYS A 125 -7.78 4.19 7.71
N PRO A 126 -7.81 3.14 8.56
CA PRO A 126 -7.11 3.14 9.84
C PRO A 126 -5.59 3.13 9.64
N THR A 127 -4.88 4.08 10.23
CA THR A 127 -3.42 4.22 10.15
C THR A 127 -2.69 3.76 11.42
N ASN A 128 -3.42 3.34 12.45
CA ASN A 128 -2.89 3.04 13.79
C ASN A 128 -2.72 1.54 14.08
N LYS A 129 -2.62 0.71 13.04
CA LYS A 129 -2.58 -0.76 13.12
C LYS A 129 -1.50 -1.38 12.22
N ASP A 130 -0.46 -0.61 11.96
CA ASP A 130 0.69 -0.89 11.11
C ASP A 130 1.41 -2.22 11.42
N THR A 131 1.45 -2.65 12.69
CA THR A 131 2.08 -3.94 13.09
C THR A 131 1.16 -5.15 13.02
N GLN A 132 -0.14 -4.96 12.77
CA GLN A 132 -1.14 -6.05 12.79
C GLN A 132 -1.32 -6.74 11.43
N GLY A 133 -0.69 -6.18 10.38
CA GLY A 133 -0.69 -6.76 9.05
C GLY A 133 -1.98 -6.58 8.26
N CYS A 134 -1.93 -6.91 6.96
CA CYS A 134 -3.01 -6.64 6.02
C CYS A 134 -4.40 -7.18 6.43
N PRO A 135 -4.56 -8.42 6.95
CA PRO A 135 -5.88 -8.96 7.29
C PRO A 135 -6.62 -8.15 8.37
N VAL A 136 -5.85 -7.51 9.26
CA VAL A 136 -6.42 -6.76 10.39
C VAL A 136 -6.68 -5.31 10.00
N VAL A 137 -5.78 -4.68 9.22
CA VAL A 137 -5.96 -3.28 8.76
C VAL A 137 -7.03 -3.19 7.67
N ILE A 138 -6.96 -4.07 6.68
CA ILE A 138 -7.87 -4.11 5.53
C ILE A 138 -8.44 -5.53 5.41
N PRO A 139 -9.56 -5.85 6.08
CA PRO A 139 -10.20 -7.14 5.92
C PRO A 139 -10.52 -7.45 4.46
N GLY A 140 -10.17 -8.65 4.00
CA GLY A 140 -10.30 -9.04 2.60
C GLY A 140 -9.75 -10.44 2.34
N THR A 141 -9.58 -10.77 1.07
CA THR A 141 -9.04 -12.08 0.64
C THR A 141 -7.53 -12.01 0.54
N TYR A 142 -6.86 -12.94 1.20
CA TYR A 142 -5.40 -13.07 1.25
C TYR A 142 -4.91 -14.52 1.08
N THR A 143 -5.83 -15.43 0.80
CA THR A 143 -5.52 -16.83 0.54
C THR A 143 -5.30 -17.00 -0.96
N GLY A 144 -4.17 -17.60 -1.33
CA GLY A 144 -3.78 -17.71 -2.72
C GLY A 144 -2.76 -18.75 -3.03
#